data_AF-A0A1Q4YUT6-F1
#
_entry.id   AF-A0A1Q4YUT6-F1
#
_cell.length_a   1.000
_cell.length_b   1.000
_cell.length_c   1.000
_cell.angle_alpha   90.00
_cell.angle_beta   90.00
_cell.angle_gamma   90.00
#
_symmetry.space_group_name_H-M   'P 1'
#
loop_
_entity.id
_entity.type
_entity.pdbx_description
1 polymer ?
#
loop_
_entity_poly.entity_id
_entity_poly.type
_entity_poly.pdbx_seq_one_letter_code
_entity_poly.pdbx_strand_id
1 'polypeptide(L)'
;MLTWLRSQGEKGNEERDPDQDAFVLAAGLLNESLMPPDVSAGLFRATAKIPGVVVVPDAVNAAGKHGVAVARYDAYNPGLRDELIFDRKTLELIGSRSVATKATDSIEAGQVLSTSAVLERAVVDTKGRRP
;
A
#
# COMPACT_ATOMS: atom_id res chain seq x y z
N MET A 1 9.03 13.31 -5.12
CA MET A 1 8.00 12.51 -4.43
C MET A 1 8.58 11.72 -3.26
N LEU A 2 9.51 10.76 -3.43
CA LEU A 2 10.08 10.02 -2.28
C LEU A 2 10.71 10.91 -1.20
N THR A 3 11.52 11.90 -1.59
CA THR A 3 12.06 12.90 -0.65
C THR A 3 10.97 13.67 0.08
N TRP A 4 9.84 13.92 -0.58
CA TRP A 4 8.70 14.58 0.04
C TRP A 4 8.04 13.66 1.07
N LEU A 5 7.80 12.37 0.77
CA LEU A 5 7.28 11.40 1.74
C LEU A 5 8.15 11.33 3.00
N ARG A 6 9.47 11.19 2.84
CA ARG A 6 10.42 11.16 3.97
C ARG A 6 10.41 12.46 4.79
N SER A 7 10.15 13.60 4.15
CA SER A 7 10.10 14.89 4.84
C SER A 7 8.89 15.08 5.76
N GLN A 8 7.84 14.25 5.62
CA GLN A 8 6.65 14.32 6.46
C GLN A 8 6.80 13.58 7.80
N GLY A 9 7.85 12.75 7.95
CA GLY A 9 8.13 12.06 9.22
C GLY A 9 8.56 13.04 10.32
N GLU A 10 8.20 12.75 11.56
CA GLU A 10 8.66 13.53 12.71
C GLU A 10 10.18 13.37 12.90
N LYS A 11 10.85 14.48 13.18
CA LYS A 11 12.30 14.51 13.39
C LYS A 11 12.64 14.28 14.86
N GLY A 12 13.76 13.60 15.12
CA GLY A 12 14.38 13.52 16.44
C GLY A 12 13.95 12.33 17.31
N ASN A 13 13.23 11.36 16.75
CA ASN A 13 13.01 10.07 17.40
C ASN A 13 13.89 9.00 16.73
N GLU A 14 14.86 8.47 17.48
CA GLU A 14 15.84 7.48 17.02
C GLU A 14 15.23 6.09 16.79
N GLU A 15 14.04 5.82 17.33
CA GLU A 15 13.33 4.55 17.15
C GLU A 15 12.55 4.47 15.82
N ARG A 16 12.47 5.58 15.07
CA ARG A 16 11.74 5.63 13.79
C ARG A 16 12.57 5.07 12.64
N ASP A 17 11.91 4.32 11.77
CA ASP A 17 12.40 3.95 10.44
C ASP A 17 11.75 4.91 9.41
N PRO A 18 12.52 5.87 8.84
CA PRO A 18 12.00 6.85 7.88
C PRO A 18 11.43 6.23 6.60
N ASP A 19 11.91 5.04 6.23
CA ASP A 19 11.44 4.31 5.06
C ASP A 19 10.14 3.56 5.35
N GLN A 20 9.98 3.01 6.56
CA GLN A 20 8.69 2.49 7.01
C GLN A 20 7.65 3.62 7.13
N ASP A 21 8.02 4.76 7.70
CA ASP A 21 7.15 5.93 7.80
C ASP A 21 6.68 6.42 6.43
N ALA A 22 7.61 6.53 5.47
CA ALA A 22 7.29 6.91 4.10
C ALA A 22 6.35 5.91 3.42
N PHE A 23 6.53 4.61 3.68
CA PHE A 23 5.66 3.56 3.15
C PHE A 23 4.26 3.62 3.74
N VAL A 24 4.13 3.77 5.07
CA VAL A 24 2.85 3.92 5.77
C VAL A 24 2.11 5.16 5.29
N LEU A 25 2.80 6.30 5.15
CA LEU A 25 2.20 7.52 4.62
C LEU A 25 1.70 7.33 3.19
N ALA A 26 2.49 6.69 2.32
CA ALA A 26 2.06 6.42 0.95
C ALA A 26 0.82 5.50 0.93
N ALA A 27 0.78 4.47 1.78
CA ALA A 27 -0.36 3.60 1.93
C ALA A 27 -1.63 4.35 2.36
N GLY A 28 -1.53 5.22 3.38
CA GLY A 28 -2.65 6.05 3.84
C GLY A 28 -3.18 6.95 2.74
N LEU A 29 -2.29 7.70 2.08
CA LEU A 29 -2.63 8.59 0.97
C LEU A 29 -3.35 7.85 -0.18
N LEU A 30 -2.85 6.68 -0.59
CA LEU A 30 -3.44 5.88 -1.67
C LEU A 30 -4.78 5.23 -1.29
N ASN A 31 -4.98 4.91 -0.02
CA ASN A 31 -6.23 4.30 0.45
C ASN A 31 -7.34 5.33 0.66
N GLU A 32 -6.99 6.50 1.20
CA GLU A 32 -7.96 7.47 1.72
C GLU A 32 -8.27 8.61 0.73
N SER A 33 -7.40 8.86 -0.25
CA SER A 33 -7.57 9.98 -1.19
C SER A 33 -8.04 9.52 -2.56
N LEU A 34 -8.99 10.26 -3.14
CA LEU A 34 -9.24 10.21 -4.58
C LEU A 34 -8.25 11.14 -5.28
N MET A 35 -7.20 10.57 -5.86
CA MET A 35 -6.12 11.32 -6.49
C MET A 35 -6.25 11.35 -8.02
N PRO A 36 -5.81 12.44 -8.68
CA PRO A 36 -5.59 12.40 -10.12
C PRO A 36 -4.65 11.24 -10.51
N PRO A 37 -4.87 10.56 -11.65
CA PRO A 37 -4.10 9.37 -12.04
C PRO A 37 -2.58 9.58 -12.01
N ASP A 38 -2.09 10.72 -12.51
CA ASP A 38 -0.66 11.02 -12.55
C ASP A 38 -0.03 11.14 -11.15
N VAL A 39 -0.79 11.63 -10.17
CA VAL A 39 -0.34 11.74 -8.77
C VAL A 39 -0.26 10.36 -8.13
N SER A 40 -1.29 9.52 -8.33
CA SER A 40 -1.32 8.13 -7.86
C SER A 40 -0.17 7.32 -8.46
N ALA A 41 0.05 7.41 -9.77
CA ALA A 41 1.17 6.78 -10.46
C ALA A 41 2.53 7.31 -9.96
N GLY A 42 2.64 8.62 -9.69
CA GLY A 42 3.83 9.22 -9.10
C GLY A 42 4.13 8.69 -7.70
N LEU A 43 3.09 8.46 -6.90
CA LEU A 43 3.19 7.89 -5.56
C LEU A 43 3.59 6.41 -5.62
N PHE A 44 2.97 5.60 -6.49
CA PHE A 44 3.40 4.22 -6.77
C PHE A 44 4.90 4.14 -7.09
N ARG A 45 5.37 4.95 -8.06
CA ARG A 45 6.79 4.97 -8.46
C ARG A 45 7.73 5.42 -7.34
N ALA A 46 7.25 6.27 -6.43
CA ALA A 46 8.01 6.71 -5.27
C ALA A 46 8.10 5.61 -4.20
N THR A 47 6.97 4.97 -3.90
CA THR A 47 6.88 3.85 -2.96
C THR A 47 7.77 2.69 -3.41
N ALA A 48 7.77 2.36 -4.71
CA ALA A 48 8.64 1.34 -5.29
C ALA A 48 10.15 1.62 -5.16
N LYS A 49 10.55 2.87 -4.85
CA LYS A 49 11.95 3.26 -4.66
C LYS A 49 12.37 3.32 -3.19
N ILE A 50 11.44 3.10 -2.26
CA ILE A 50 11.76 3.03 -0.83
C ILE A 50 12.65 1.80 -0.59
N PRO A 51 13.83 1.94 0.07
CA PRO A 51 14.64 0.80 0.49
C PRO A 51 13.83 -0.25 1.25
N GLY A 52 14.05 -1.52 0.92
CA GLY A 52 13.31 -2.66 1.49
C GLY A 52 11.95 -2.94 0.84
N VAL A 53 11.49 -2.10 -0.09
CA VAL A 53 10.32 -2.41 -0.92
C VAL A 53 10.70 -3.40 -2.02
N VAL A 54 9.85 -4.40 -2.21
CA VAL A 54 9.93 -5.37 -3.30
C VAL A 54 8.69 -5.29 -4.19
N VAL A 55 8.83 -5.62 -5.46
CA VAL A 55 7.72 -5.64 -6.42
C VAL A 55 7.28 -7.08 -6.62
N VAL A 56 5.99 -7.34 -6.46
CA VAL A 56 5.33 -8.61 -6.77
C VAL A 56 4.59 -8.44 -8.10
N PRO A 57 5.07 -9.05 -9.21
CA PRO A 57 4.53 -8.80 -10.55
C PRO A 57 3.06 -9.23 -10.74
N ASP A 58 2.62 -10.20 -9.93
CA ASP A 58 1.26 -10.69 -9.94
C ASP A 58 0.71 -10.85 -8.52
N ALA A 59 -0.17 -9.93 -8.14
CA ALA A 59 -0.89 -9.97 -6.88
C ALA A 59 -2.40 -9.89 -7.14
N VAL A 60 -3.18 -10.59 -6.33
CA VAL A 60 -4.64 -10.67 -6.47
C VAL A 60 -5.29 -9.96 -5.29
N ASN A 61 -6.18 -8.99 -5.57
CA ASN A 61 -6.92 -8.29 -4.53
C ASN A 61 -8.10 -9.14 -3.99
N ALA A 62 -8.81 -8.65 -2.98
CA ALA A 62 -9.94 -9.38 -2.38
C ALA A 62 -11.10 -9.70 -3.35
N ALA A 63 -11.18 -9.01 -4.49
CA ALA A 63 -12.20 -9.22 -5.53
C ALA A 63 -11.72 -10.14 -6.68
N GLY A 64 -10.54 -10.74 -6.57
CA GLY A 64 -9.98 -11.61 -7.60
C GLY A 64 -9.31 -10.86 -8.77
N LYS A 65 -9.16 -9.54 -8.69
CA LYS A 65 -8.51 -8.74 -9.73
C LYS A 65 -6.99 -8.81 -9.60
N HIS A 66 -6.32 -9.16 -10.68
CA HIS A 66 -4.86 -9.19 -10.77
C HIS A 66 -4.26 -7.79 -10.95
N GLY A 67 -3.14 -7.56 -10.28
CA GLY A 67 -2.37 -6.31 -10.29
C GLY A 67 -0.88 -6.56 -10.09
N VAL A 68 -0.13 -5.47 -9.92
CA VAL A 68 1.26 -5.48 -9.46
C VAL A 68 1.28 -4.91 -8.06
N ALA A 69 1.90 -5.61 -7.10
CA ALA A 69 2.03 -5.10 -5.76
C ALA A 69 3.42 -4.52 -5.47
N VAL A 70 3.46 -3.46 -4.68
CA VAL A 70 4.66 -3.07 -3.93
C VAL A 70 4.48 -3.55 -2.50
N ALA A 71 5.48 -4.24 -1.99
CA ALA A 71 5.44 -4.90 -0.69
C ALA A 71 6.61 -4.47 0.18
N ARG A 72 6.38 -4.24 1.47
CA ARG A 72 7.45 -3.96 2.43
C ARG A 72 7.24 -4.81 3.68
N TYR A 73 8.34 -5.33 4.22
CA TYR A 73 8.34 -5.90 5.57
C TYR A 73 8.19 -4.77 6.58
N ASP A 74 7.26 -4.91 7.51
CA ASP A 74 7.01 -3.88 8.51
C ASP A 74 8.13 -3.88 9.56
N ALA A 75 8.84 -2.75 9.65
CA ALA A 75 9.93 -2.57 10.62
C ALA A 75 9.43 -2.43 12.06
N TYR A 76 8.22 -1.90 12.25
CA TYR A 76 7.60 -1.70 13.56
C TYR A 76 6.82 -2.93 14.03
N ASN A 77 6.35 -3.75 13.08
CA ASN A 77 5.67 -5.03 13.36
C ASN A 77 6.42 -6.20 12.72
N PRO A 78 7.56 -6.62 13.29
CA PRO A 78 8.35 -7.73 12.77
C PRO A 78 7.50 -9.00 12.67
N GLY A 79 7.35 -9.54 11.46
CA GLY A 79 6.43 -10.64 11.22
C GLY A 79 5.33 -10.29 10.23
N LEU A 80 5.16 -9.02 9.86
CA LEU A 80 4.20 -8.59 8.84
C LEU A 80 4.88 -8.13 7.55
N ARG A 81 4.20 -8.35 6.43
CA ARG A 81 4.48 -7.73 5.14
C ARG A 81 3.20 -7.11 4.62
N ASP A 82 3.24 -5.81 4.38
CA ASP A 82 2.13 -5.08 3.76
C ASP A 82 2.34 -4.95 2.27
N GLU A 83 1.25 -5.09 1.53
CA GLU A 83 1.24 -5.01 0.08
C GLU A 83 0.17 -4.05 -0.39
N LEU A 84 0.56 -3.11 -1.24
CA LEU A 84 -0.34 -2.23 -1.98
C LEU A 84 -0.44 -2.75 -3.41
N ILE A 85 -1.64 -3.11 -3.85
CA ILE A 85 -1.90 -3.77 -5.14
C ILE A 85 -2.43 -2.74 -6.12
N PHE A 86 -1.77 -2.60 -7.27
CA PHE A 86 -2.09 -1.62 -8.29
C PHE A 86 -2.53 -2.26 -9.59
N ASP A 87 -3.43 -1.58 -10.31
CA ASP A 87 -3.76 -1.95 -11.69
C ASP A 87 -2.52 -1.82 -12.57
N ARG A 88 -2.25 -2.84 -13.39
CA ARG A 88 -1.02 -2.87 -14.21
C ARG A 88 -0.99 -1.80 -15.30
N LYS A 89 -2.16 -1.32 -15.74
CA LYS A 89 -2.29 -0.35 -16.83
C LYS A 89 -2.38 1.07 -16.29
N THR A 90 -3.24 1.29 -15.30
CA THR A 90 -3.51 2.64 -14.78
C THR A 90 -2.62 3.04 -13.61
N LEU A 91 -1.96 2.07 -12.95
CA LEU A 91 -1.21 2.26 -11.71
C LEU A 91 -2.06 2.84 -10.57
N GLU A 92 -3.38 2.65 -10.62
CA GLU A 92 -4.29 2.99 -9.53
C GLU A 92 -4.32 1.88 -8.50
N LEU A 93 -4.43 2.25 -7.22
CA LEU A 93 -4.59 1.28 -6.14
C LEU A 93 -5.93 0.54 -6.30
N ILE A 94 -5.87 -0.78 -6.46
CA ILE A 94 -7.04 -1.66 -6.58
C ILE A 94 -7.28 -2.52 -5.33
N GLY A 95 -6.40 -2.44 -4.34
CA GLY A 95 -6.54 -3.11 -3.06
C GLY A 95 -5.24 -3.14 -2.29
N SER A 96 -5.27 -3.79 -1.13
CA SER A 96 -4.12 -4.01 -0.28
C SER A 96 -4.26 -5.34 0.45
N ARG A 97 -3.15 -5.86 0.98
CA ARG A 97 -3.18 -6.98 1.93
C ARG A 97 -2.06 -6.88 2.94
N SER A 98 -2.27 -7.46 4.11
CA SER A 98 -1.23 -7.71 5.10
C SER A 98 -1.04 -9.22 5.25
N VAL A 99 0.20 -9.67 5.23
CA VAL A 99 0.58 -11.09 5.18
C VAL A 99 1.53 -11.39 6.33
N ALA A 100 1.25 -12.48 7.05
CA ALA A 100 2.17 -13.01 8.04
C ALA A 100 3.43 -13.56 7.35
N THR A 101 4.60 -13.21 7.85
CA THR A 101 5.90 -13.63 7.31
C THR A 101 6.57 -14.68 8.19
N LYS A 102 6.03 -14.91 9.39
CA LYS A 102 6.45 -15.93 10.35
C LYS A 102 5.22 -16.67 10.86
N ALA A 103 5.39 -17.94 11.17
CA ALA A 103 4.35 -18.73 11.79
C ALA A 103 4.26 -18.46 13.30
N THR A 104 3.07 -18.62 13.85
CA THR A 104 2.76 -18.73 15.28
C THR A 104 1.90 -19.96 15.51
N ASP A 105 1.47 -20.22 16.74
CA ASP A 105 0.59 -21.36 17.05
C ASP A 105 -0.76 -21.34 16.30
N SER A 106 -1.18 -20.18 15.77
CA SER A 106 -2.48 -20.01 15.11
C SER A 106 -2.41 -19.32 13.73
N ILE A 107 -1.21 -18.94 13.28
CA ILE A 107 -1.00 -18.24 12.01
C ILE A 107 0.11 -18.95 11.24
N GLU A 108 -0.14 -19.28 9.99
CA GLU A 108 0.89 -19.84 9.11
C GLU A 108 1.75 -18.72 8.48
N ALA A 109 3.03 -19.02 8.22
CA ALA A 109 3.84 -18.14 7.39
C ALA A 109 3.25 -18.10 5.96
N GLY A 110 3.00 -16.89 5.46
CA GLY A 110 2.33 -16.66 4.18
C GLY A 110 0.80 -16.48 4.30
N GLN A 111 0.21 -16.66 5.49
CA GLN A 111 -1.22 -16.45 5.70
C GLN A 111 -1.59 -14.96 5.52
N VAL A 112 -2.66 -14.72 4.75
CA VAL A 112 -3.24 -13.38 4.61
C VAL A 112 -4.02 -13.04 5.87
N LEU A 113 -3.62 -11.98 6.55
CA LEU A 113 -4.26 -11.51 7.79
C LEU A 113 -5.38 -10.50 7.50
N SER A 114 -5.19 -9.67 6.48
CA SER A 114 -6.19 -8.74 5.98
C SER A 114 -6.03 -8.56 4.48
N THR A 115 -7.13 -8.30 3.79
CA THR A 115 -7.14 -8.01 2.35
C THR A 115 -8.29 -7.08 2.02
N SER A 116 -8.10 -6.24 1.02
CA SER A 116 -9.11 -5.29 0.54
C SER A 116 -9.19 -5.31 -0.98
N ALA A 117 -10.29 -4.78 -1.49
CA ALA A 117 -10.46 -4.47 -2.89
C ALA A 117 -11.18 -3.13 -3.03
N VAL A 118 -10.69 -2.30 -3.95
CA VAL A 118 -11.40 -1.13 -4.40
C VAL A 118 -12.32 -1.59 -5.52
N LEU A 119 -13.62 -1.66 -5.22
CA LEU A 119 -14.62 -2.09 -6.21
C LEU A 119 -14.89 -0.97 -7.20
N GLU A 120 -15.17 0.23 -6.68
CA GLU A 120 -15.45 1.40 -7.48
C GLU A 120 -15.11 2.68 -6.71
N ARG A 121 -14.64 3.70 -7.44
CA ARG A 121 -14.40 5.06 -6.93
C ARG A 121 -14.81 6.06 -8.00
N ALA A 122 -15.70 6.98 -7.66
CA ALA A 122 -16.13 8.04 -8.57
C ALA A 122 -16.48 9.31 -7.78
N VAL A 123 -16.31 10.47 -8.44
CA VAL A 123 -16.97 11.71 -8.01
C VAL A 123 -18.41 11.66 -8.55
N VAL A 124 -19.39 11.90 -7.69
CA VAL A 124 -20.82 11.88 -8.05
C VAL A 124 -21.42 13.29 -7.98
N ASP A 125 -22.40 13.56 -8.84
CA ASP A 125 -23.01 14.89 -8.97
C ASP A 125 -23.95 15.25 -7.81
N THR A 126 -24.50 14.25 -7.11
CA THR A 126 -25.55 14.46 -6.11
C THR A 126 -25.34 13.61 -4.87
N LYS A 127 -25.73 14.17 -3.72
CA LYS A 127 -25.70 13.48 -2.42
C LYS A 127 -26.58 12.24 -2.46
N GLY A 128 -26.06 11.13 -1.95
CA GLY A 128 -26.78 9.85 -1.83
C GLY A 128 -26.68 8.94 -3.06
N ARG A 129 -26.09 9.43 -4.16
CA ARG A 129 -25.73 8.60 -5.31
C ARG A 129 -24.46 7.82 -4.97
N ARG A 130 -24.45 6.51 -5.24
CA ARG A 130 -23.23 5.70 -5.22
C ARG A 130 -22.54 5.81 -6.58
N PRO A 131 -21.22 5.58 -6.66
CA PRO A 131 -20.56 5.28 -7.94
C PRO A 131 -21.42 4.32 -8.77
#